data_AF-A0A0F9DVF1-F1
#
_entry.id   AF-A0A0F9DVF1-F1
#
_cell.length_a   1.000
_cell.length_b   1.000
_cell.length_c   1.000
_cell.angle_alpha   90.00
_cell.angle_beta   90.00
_cell.angle_gamma   90.00
#
_symmetry.space_group_name_H-M   'P 1'
#
loop_
_entity.id
_entity.type
_entity.pdbx_description
1 polymer ?
#
loop_
_entity_poly.entity_id
_entity_poly.type
_entity_poly.pdbx_seq_one_letter_code
_entity_poly.pdbx_strand_id
1 'polypeptide(L)'
;MAYYSGKFKSIDLAWRHWLKEQGLDGADKEMWVYLIQMTLPIGIDPIKIGVAYNPYRRAAGLNTHGPYPVQLLGFCEGGKDQEDQLHKEYAHARLHGEWFQLTITELALLQKRFITPPALPTPPPKKKVGRRADKIRVDKRKRLPGIAAIGRPRSLFELR
;
A
#
# COMPACT_ATOMS: atom_id res chain seq x y z
N MET A 1 -21.41 -4.33 -12.50
CA MET A 1 -22.15 -4.42 -11.22
C MET A 1 -21.22 -4.00 -10.09
N ALA A 2 -21.46 -2.85 -9.48
CA ALA A 2 -20.67 -2.34 -8.35
C ALA A 2 -21.18 -2.99 -7.06
N TYR A 3 -20.47 -4.00 -6.57
CA TYR A 3 -20.80 -4.65 -5.30
C TYR A 3 -20.24 -3.79 -4.17
N TYR A 4 -21.05 -2.88 -3.61
CA TYR A 4 -21.15 -2.52 -2.18
C TYR A 4 -21.57 -1.07 -1.91
N SER A 5 -22.80 -0.91 -1.43
CA SER A 5 -23.32 0.25 -0.72
C SER A 5 -23.30 -0.01 0.80
N GLY A 6 -22.41 0.63 1.56
CA GLY A 6 -22.53 0.86 3.01
C GLY A 6 -22.64 -0.34 4.00
N LYS A 7 -22.67 -1.59 3.54
CA LYS A 7 -23.02 -2.76 4.38
C LYS A 7 -21.92 -3.22 5.35
N PHE A 8 -20.65 -2.91 5.08
CA PHE A 8 -19.51 -3.41 5.87
C PHE A 8 -18.65 -2.30 6.44
N LYS A 9 -18.22 -2.46 7.70
CA LYS A 9 -17.38 -1.49 8.44
C LYS A 9 -15.91 -1.52 8.01
N SER A 10 -15.46 -2.57 7.32
CA SER A 10 -14.07 -2.72 6.86
C SER A 10 -13.95 -3.66 5.65
N ILE A 11 -12.84 -3.54 4.92
CA ILE A 11 -12.48 -4.43 3.80
C ILE A 11 -12.28 -5.88 4.27
N ASP A 12 -11.83 -6.08 5.51
CA ASP A 12 -11.65 -7.41 6.11
C ASP A 12 -12.99 -8.13 6.31
N LEU A 13 -14.03 -7.40 6.76
CA LEU A 13 -15.36 -7.98 6.93
C LEU A 13 -16.03 -8.29 5.59
N ALA A 14 -15.90 -7.40 4.62
CA ALA A 14 -16.40 -7.63 3.27
C ALA A 14 -15.74 -8.85 2.62
N TRP A 15 -14.41 -8.99 2.78
CA TRP A 15 -13.64 -10.14 2.30
C TRP A 15 -14.12 -11.46 2.93
N ARG A 16 -14.22 -11.53 4.27
CA ARG A 16 -14.67 -12.73 4.97
C ARG A 16 -16.10 -13.13 4.62
N HIS A 17 -16.99 -12.14 4.50
CA HIS A 17 -18.37 -12.39 4.10
C HIS A 17 -18.44 -12.98 2.69
N TRP A 18 -17.68 -12.38 1.76
CA TRP A 18 -17.63 -12.87 0.38
C TRP A 18 -17.08 -14.30 0.31
N LEU A 19 -15.99 -14.61 1.03
CA LEU A 19 -15.46 -15.97 1.12
C LEU A 19 -16.54 -16.96 1.59
N LYS A 20 -17.29 -16.60 2.63
CA LYS A 20 -18.39 -17.42 3.16
C LYS A 20 -19.52 -17.61 2.16
N GLU A 21 -19.90 -16.57 1.42
CA GLU A 21 -20.90 -16.66 0.35
C GLU A 21 -20.47 -17.61 -0.78
N GLN A 22 -19.16 -17.72 -1.03
CA GLN A 22 -18.60 -18.66 -2.01
C GLN A 22 -18.32 -20.05 -1.44
N GLY A 23 -18.58 -20.30 -0.14
CA GLY A 23 -18.23 -21.56 0.53
C GLY A 23 -16.72 -21.78 0.69
N LEU A 24 -15.93 -20.70 0.67
CA LEU A 24 -14.46 -20.71 0.78
C LEU A 24 -13.97 -20.45 2.23
N ASP A 25 -14.89 -20.34 3.19
CA ASP A 25 -14.61 -20.07 4.61
C ASP A 25 -14.23 -21.32 5.43
N GLY A 26 -14.50 -22.51 4.89
CA GLY A 26 -14.44 -23.79 5.61
C GLY A 26 -13.10 -24.51 5.63
N ALA A 27 -11.98 -23.82 5.42
CA ALA A 27 -10.68 -24.46 5.48
C ALA A 27 -9.79 -23.72 6.46
N ASP A 28 -8.94 -24.48 7.15
CA ASP A 28 -7.91 -24.04 8.10
C ASP A 28 -6.83 -23.17 7.40
N LYS A 29 -7.26 -22.11 6.71
CA LYS A 29 -6.48 -21.35 5.75
C LYS A 29 -5.95 -20.11 6.43
N GLU A 30 -4.69 -20.17 6.80
CA GLU A 30 -3.99 -18.99 7.30
C GLU A 30 -3.61 -18.05 6.16
N MET A 31 -3.29 -18.52 4.95
CA MET A 31 -2.82 -17.64 3.88
C MET A 31 -3.40 -17.95 2.50
N TRP A 32 -3.36 -16.93 1.65
CA TRP A 32 -3.73 -16.98 0.24
C TRP A 32 -2.55 -16.54 -0.60
N VAL A 33 -2.28 -17.24 -1.69
CA VAL A 33 -1.37 -16.75 -2.72
C VAL A 33 -2.14 -15.77 -3.59
N TYR A 34 -1.54 -14.64 -3.96
CA TYR A 34 -2.19 -13.60 -4.75
C TYR A 34 -1.36 -13.18 -5.96
N LEU A 35 -2.06 -12.61 -6.93
CA LEU A 35 -1.50 -11.91 -8.09
C LEU A 35 -1.92 -10.44 -8.03
N ILE A 36 -0.95 -9.53 -7.96
CA ILE A 36 -1.20 -8.09 -8.02
C ILE A 36 -0.47 -7.50 -9.20
N GLN A 37 -1.19 -6.85 -10.12
CA GLN A 37 -0.61 -6.11 -11.22
C GLN A 37 -0.35 -4.66 -10.79
N MET A 38 0.78 -4.10 -11.20
CA MET A 38 1.04 -2.67 -11.12
C MET A 38 1.01 -2.08 -12.52
N THR A 39 0.33 -0.95 -12.70
CA THR A 39 0.28 -0.27 -14.00
C THR A 39 1.35 0.82 -14.06
N LEU A 40 2.32 0.67 -14.97
CA LEU A 40 3.37 1.68 -15.16
C LEU A 40 3.13 2.51 -16.43
N PRO A 41 3.51 3.81 -16.44
CA PRO A 41 3.37 4.67 -17.63
C PRO A 41 4.19 4.22 -18.85
N ILE A 42 5.15 3.32 -18.66
CA ILE A 42 6.09 2.86 -19.69
C ILE A 42 5.56 1.64 -20.48
N GLY A 43 4.29 1.26 -20.30
CA GLY A 43 3.67 0.15 -21.03
C GLY A 43 4.11 -1.24 -20.57
N ILE A 44 4.62 -1.34 -19.34
CA ILE A 44 5.04 -2.57 -18.69
C ILE A 44 4.18 -2.75 -17.44
N ASP A 45 3.49 -3.89 -17.33
CA ASP A 45 2.61 -4.19 -16.20
C ASP A 45 3.15 -5.35 -15.35
N PRO A 46 4.10 -5.09 -14.44
CA PRO A 46 4.69 -6.14 -13.64
C PRO A 46 3.68 -6.75 -12.67
N ILE A 47 3.82 -8.07 -12.48
CA ILE A 47 2.95 -8.89 -11.64
C ILE A 47 3.71 -9.27 -10.37
N LYS A 48 3.10 -9.00 -9.23
CA LYS A 48 3.55 -9.46 -7.92
C LYS A 48 2.90 -10.77 -7.57
N ILE A 49 3.70 -11.78 -7.26
CA ILE A 49 3.25 -13.07 -6.71
C ILE A 49 3.67 -13.11 -5.25
N GLY A 50 2.71 -13.22 -4.32
CA GLY A 50 3.02 -13.29 -2.90
C GLY A 50 1.91 -13.91 -2.07
N VAL A 51 2.11 -13.98 -0.75
CA VAL A 51 1.14 -14.55 0.20
C VAL A 51 0.59 -13.52 1.18
N ALA A 52 -0.69 -13.64 1.52
CA ALA A 52 -1.33 -12.82 2.55
C ALA A 52 -2.56 -13.50 3.16
N TYR A 53 -2.85 -13.21 4.42
CA TYR A 53 -4.13 -13.52 5.07
C TYR A 53 -5.32 -12.85 4.36
N ASN A 54 -5.10 -11.65 3.82
CA ASN A 54 -6.11 -10.89 3.08
C ASN A 54 -5.45 -10.19 1.86
N PRO A 55 -5.53 -10.81 0.67
CA PRO A 55 -5.01 -10.24 -0.58
C PRO A 55 -5.54 -8.83 -0.89
N TYR A 56 -6.82 -8.54 -0.59
CA TYR A 56 -7.39 -7.21 -0.82
C TYR A 56 -6.77 -6.14 0.06
N ARG A 57 -6.61 -6.45 1.35
CA ARG A 57 -5.95 -5.53 2.28
C ARG A 57 -4.50 -5.28 1.86
N ARG A 58 -3.82 -6.30 1.35
CA ARG A 58 -2.46 -6.17 0.79
C ARG A 58 -2.43 -5.26 -0.43
N ALA A 59 -3.33 -5.46 -1.40
CA ALA A 59 -3.45 -4.59 -2.58
C ALA A 59 -3.80 -3.15 -2.21
N ALA A 60 -4.74 -2.93 -1.28
CA ALA A 60 -5.08 -1.59 -0.78
C ALA A 60 -3.89 -0.91 -0.08
N GLY A 61 -3.09 -1.67 0.67
CA GLY A 61 -1.85 -1.18 1.29
C GLY A 61 -0.83 -0.75 0.25
N LEU A 62 -0.61 -1.56 -0.79
CA LEU A 62 0.29 -1.20 -1.90
C LEU A 62 -0.17 0.05 -2.64
N ASN A 63 -1.47 0.19 -2.93
CA ASN A 63 -2.03 1.43 -3.51
C ASN A 63 -1.84 2.66 -2.62
N THR A 64 -1.78 2.49 -1.30
CA THR A 64 -1.63 3.62 -0.36
C THR A 64 -0.18 4.10 -0.26
N HIS A 65 0.79 3.20 -0.40
CA HIS A 65 2.21 3.49 -0.19
C HIS A 65 3.04 3.49 -1.48
N GLY A 66 2.48 2.99 -2.58
CA GLY A 66 3.13 2.89 -3.86
C GLY A 66 2.95 4.16 -4.71
N PRO A 67 3.93 4.46 -5.60
CA PRO A 67 3.82 5.58 -6.53
C PRO A 67 2.87 5.30 -7.72
N TYR A 68 2.53 4.04 -7.96
CA TYR A 68 1.72 3.60 -9.09
C TYR A 68 0.52 2.78 -8.63
N PRO A 69 -0.62 2.85 -9.36
CA PRO A 69 -1.80 2.07 -9.02
C PRO A 69 -1.56 0.58 -9.22
N VAL A 70 -2.19 -0.23 -8.36
CA VAL A 70 -2.15 -1.68 -8.41
C VAL A 70 -3.56 -2.29 -8.38
N GLN A 71 -3.71 -3.45 -9.01
CA GLN A 71 -4.94 -4.22 -9.08
C GLN A 71 -4.71 -5.66 -8.61
N LEU A 72 -5.60 -6.18 -7.76
CA LEU A 72 -5.63 -7.61 -7.45
C LEU A 72 -6.27 -8.35 -8.63
N LEU A 73 -5.51 -9.23 -9.28
CA LEU A 73 -5.96 -10.00 -10.44
C LEU A 73 -6.54 -11.37 -10.05
N GLY A 74 -6.04 -11.95 -8.97
CA GLY A 74 -6.36 -13.32 -8.59
C GLY A 74 -5.86 -13.64 -7.19
N PHE A 75 -6.52 -14.59 -6.54
CA PHE A 75 -5.95 -15.30 -5.39
C PHE A 75 -6.27 -16.80 -5.47
N CYS A 76 -5.42 -17.63 -4.90
CA CYS A 76 -5.69 -19.05 -4.75
C CYS A 76 -5.27 -19.53 -3.36
N GLU A 77 -5.77 -20.71 -3.01
CA GLU A 77 -5.41 -21.36 -1.76
C GLU A 77 -3.94 -21.75 -1.79
N GLY A 78 -3.22 -21.47 -0.70
CA GLY A 78 -1.83 -21.84 -0.58
C GLY A 78 -1.07 -20.97 0.41
N GLY A 79 0.15 -21.39 0.70
CA GLY A 79 1.06 -20.67 1.57
C GLY A 79 2.41 -20.44 0.90
N LYS A 80 3.44 -20.34 1.74
CA LYS A 80 4.80 -20.04 1.30
C LYS A 80 5.33 -21.05 0.28
N ASP A 81 5.02 -22.33 0.44
CA ASP A 81 5.47 -23.38 -0.48
C ASP A 81 4.90 -23.21 -1.90
N GLN A 82 3.63 -22.84 -2.01
CA GLN A 82 2.96 -22.61 -3.29
C GLN A 82 3.48 -21.33 -3.97
N GLU A 83 3.75 -20.29 -3.18
CA GLU A 83 4.44 -19.08 -3.65
C GLU A 83 5.83 -19.42 -4.21
N ASP A 84 6.63 -20.17 -3.45
CA ASP A 84 8.00 -20.54 -3.82
C ASP A 84 8.02 -21.42 -5.08
N GLN A 85 7.03 -22.29 -5.26
CA GLN A 85 6.87 -23.06 -6.50
C GLN A 85 6.60 -22.14 -7.70
N LEU A 86 5.66 -21.20 -7.58
CA LEU A 86 5.36 -20.24 -8.65
C LEU A 86 6.57 -19.33 -8.94
N HIS A 87 7.29 -18.92 -7.90
CA HIS A 87 8.51 -18.15 -8.01
C HIS A 87 9.60 -18.90 -8.78
N LYS A 88 9.71 -20.22 -8.61
CA LYS A 88 10.62 -21.08 -9.39
C LYS A 88 10.12 -21.26 -10.83
N GLU A 89 8.82 -21.49 -11.01
CA GLU A 89 8.18 -21.68 -12.32
C GLU A 89 8.37 -20.46 -13.23
N TYR A 90 8.23 -19.25 -12.68
CA TYR A 90 8.38 -17.98 -13.43
C TYR A 90 9.70 -17.27 -13.15
N ALA A 91 10.73 -18.00 -12.72
CA ALA A 91 12.03 -17.41 -12.38
C ALA A 91 12.67 -16.65 -13.56
N HIS A 92 12.45 -17.11 -14.80
CA HIS A 92 12.94 -16.46 -16.02
C HIS A 92 12.35 -15.07 -16.25
N ALA A 93 11.15 -14.82 -15.72
CA ALA A 93 10.43 -13.56 -15.84
C ALA A 93 10.63 -12.63 -14.63
N ARG A 94 11.44 -13.03 -13.63
CA ARG A 94 11.61 -12.25 -12.39
C ARG A 94 12.37 -10.95 -12.68
N LEU A 95 11.75 -9.82 -12.34
CA LEU A 95 12.38 -8.50 -12.40
C LEU A 95 13.18 -8.21 -11.14
N HIS A 96 12.51 -8.21 -9.98
CA HIS A 96 13.13 -7.92 -8.69
C HIS A 96 12.27 -8.45 -7.55
N GLY A 97 12.89 -9.23 -6.65
CA GLY A 97 12.18 -9.85 -5.52
C GLY A 97 10.96 -10.64 -5.99
N GLU A 98 9.78 -10.21 -5.54
CA GLU A 98 8.47 -10.83 -5.83
C GLU A 98 7.79 -10.29 -7.09
N TRP A 99 8.46 -9.47 -7.90
CA TRP A 99 7.89 -8.85 -9.11
C TRP A 99 8.39 -9.54 -10.39
N PHE A 100 7.47 -9.79 -11.32
CA PHE A 100 7.67 -10.58 -12.54
C PHE A 100 7.11 -9.85 -13.76
N GLN A 101 7.78 -9.99 -14.89
CA GLN A 101 7.34 -9.51 -16.20
C GLN A 101 6.83 -10.69 -17.03
N LEU A 102 5.56 -11.04 -16.85
CA LEU A 102 4.94 -12.13 -17.60
C LEU A 102 4.51 -11.66 -18.99
N THR A 103 4.65 -12.54 -19.98
CA THR A 103 3.98 -12.37 -21.26
C THR A 103 2.46 -12.48 -21.09
N ILE A 104 1.72 -11.95 -22.07
CA ILE A 104 0.24 -12.02 -22.07
C ILE A 104 -0.24 -13.47 -21.93
N THR A 105 0.43 -14.41 -22.62
CA THR A 105 0.08 -15.83 -22.61
C THR A 105 0.38 -16.47 -21.25
N GLU A 106 1.55 -16.20 -20.65
CA GLU A 106 1.90 -16.70 -19.32
C GLU A 106 0.95 -16.18 -18.25
N LEU A 107 0.62 -14.88 -18.29
CA LEU A 107 -0.34 -14.28 -17.37
C LEU A 107 -1.72 -14.93 -17.50
N ALA A 108 -2.20 -15.15 -18.74
CA ALA A 108 -3.48 -15.79 -18.99
C ALA A 108 -3.51 -17.25 -18.48
N LEU A 109 -2.42 -17.99 -18.63
CA LEU A 109 -2.30 -19.36 -18.08
C LEU A 109 -2.26 -19.33 -16.55
N LEU A 110 -1.51 -18.41 -15.97
CA LEU A 110 -1.40 -18.27 -14.52
C LEU A 110 -2.74 -17.89 -13.90
N GLN A 111 -3.45 -16.91 -14.45
CA GLN A 111 -4.75 -16.46 -13.94
C GLN A 111 -5.79 -17.58 -13.89
N LYS A 112 -5.76 -18.56 -14.81
CA LYS A 112 -6.68 -19.71 -14.78
C LYS A 112 -6.55 -20.57 -13.52
N ARG A 113 -5.40 -20.50 -12.83
CA ARG A 113 -5.15 -21.21 -11.56
C ARG A 113 -5.69 -20.45 -10.34
N PHE A 114 -6.16 -19.23 -10.54
CA PHE A 114 -6.55 -18.31 -9.48
C PHE A 114 -8.03 -17.98 -9.57
N ILE A 115 -8.64 -17.75 -8.41
CA ILE A 115 -10.00 -17.25 -8.28
C ILE A 115 -9.97 -15.75 -8.56
N THR A 116 -10.83 -15.31 -9.48
CA THR A 116 -10.95 -13.90 -9.81
C THR A 116 -11.63 -13.16 -8.65
N PRO A 117 -10.98 -12.15 -8.06
CA PRO A 117 -11.56 -11.35 -7.00
C PRO A 117 -12.76 -10.55 -7.51
N PRO A 118 -13.86 -10.44 -6.75
CA PRO A 118 -14.88 -9.44 -7.06
C PRO A 118 -14.28 -8.03 -7.04
N ALA A 119 -14.90 -7.10 -7.76
CA ALA A 119 -14.54 -5.70 -7.64
C ALA A 119 -15.00 -5.16 -6.27
N LEU A 120 -14.19 -5.35 -5.23
CA LEU A 120 -14.43 -4.74 -3.91
C LEU A 120 -14.04 -3.26 -3.97
N PRO A 121 -14.82 -2.37 -3.34
CA PRO A 121 -14.47 -0.96 -3.28
C PRO A 121 -13.14 -0.80 -2.55
N THR A 122 -12.20 -0.10 -3.18
CA THR A 122 -11.01 0.37 -2.47
C THR A 122 -11.48 1.32 -1.37
N PRO A 123 -10.97 1.21 -0.12
CA PRO A 123 -11.27 2.20 0.89
C PRO A 123 -10.90 3.57 0.33
N PRO A 124 -11.76 4.60 0.50
CA PRO A 124 -11.45 5.94 0.03
C PRO A 124 -10.08 6.34 0.61
N PRO A 125 -9.24 7.03 -0.17
CA PRO A 125 -7.92 7.45 0.31
C PRO A 125 -8.13 8.15 1.66
N LYS A 126 -7.42 7.66 2.69
CA LYS A 126 -7.53 8.26 4.03
C LYS A 126 -7.26 9.75 3.87
N LYS A 127 -8.25 10.60 4.18
CA LYS A 127 -8.04 12.05 4.25
C LYS A 127 -6.78 12.27 5.08
N LYS A 128 -5.80 13.03 4.55
CA LYS A 128 -4.63 13.42 5.33
C LYS A 128 -5.17 14.06 6.61
N VAL A 129 -5.03 13.37 7.75
CA VAL A 129 -5.27 13.99 9.04
C VAL A 129 -4.22 15.08 9.12
N GLY A 130 -4.64 16.33 8.92
CA GLY A 130 -3.75 17.48 9.05
C GLY A 130 -3.05 17.33 10.39
N ARG A 131 -1.72 17.33 10.37
CA ARG A 131 -0.94 17.39 11.61
C ARG A 131 -1.48 18.61 12.37
N ARG A 132 -2.14 18.37 13.51
CA ARG A 132 -2.50 19.45 14.43
C ARG A 132 -1.18 20.15 14.73
N ALA A 133 -1.06 21.42 14.34
CA ALA A 133 0.07 22.24 14.71
C ALA A 133 0.14 22.21 16.25
N ASP A 134 1.17 21.57 16.77
CA ASP A 134 1.44 21.57 18.20
C ASP A 134 1.52 23.02 18.64
N LYS A 135 0.62 23.41 19.55
CA LYS A 135 0.63 24.70 20.20
C LYS A 135 1.99 24.85 20.89
N ILE A 136 2.88 25.63 20.31
CA ILE A 136 4.07 26.14 20.99
C ILE A 136 3.56 26.96 22.18
N ARG A 137 3.63 26.36 23.38
CA ARG A 137 3.34 27.04 24.64
C ARG A 137 4.61 27.80 25.02
N VAL A 138 4.69 29.07 24.61
CA VAL A 138 5.79 29.97 24.99
C VAL A 138 5.71 30.18 26.51
N ASP A 139 6.65 29.61 27.25
CA ASP A 139 6.76 29.80 28.69
C ASP A 139 7.32 31.20 28.98
N LYS A 140 6.45 32.11 29.42
CA LYS A 140 6.79 33.46 29.85
C LYS A 140 7.40 33.41 31.26
N ARG A 141 8.65 32.97 31.43
CA ARG A 141 9.37 33.16 32.71
C ARG A 141 10.87 32.79 32.66
N LYS A 142 11.72 33.64 32.05
CA LYS A 142 13.09 33.88 32.54
C LYS A 142 13.45 35.35 32.33
N ARG A 143 13.25 36.15 33.38
CA ARG A 143 13.90 37.45 33.56
C ARG A 143 15.38 37.19 33.85
N LEU A 144 16.29 37.83 33.13
CA LEU A 144 17.66 38.04 33.59
C LEU A 144 17.78 39.49 34.08
N PRO A 145 18.44 39.76 35.23
CA PRO A 145 18.57 41.10 35.78
C PRO A 145 19.65 41.91 35.04
N GLY A 146 19.53 43.25 35.12
CA GLY A 146 20.31 44.28 34.42
C GLY A 146 21.83 44.23 34.63
N ILE A 147 22.60 45.07 33.94
CA ILE A 147 22.78 46.49 34.26
C ILE A 147 23.42 47.26 33.07
N ALA A 148 22.94 48.51 32.89
CA ALA A 148 23.56 49.75 32.36
C ALA A 148 24.44 49.72 31.09
N ALA A 149 24.01 50.40 30.00
CA ALA A 149 24.42 51.76 29.58
C ALA A 149 25.93 51.86 29.25
N ILE A 150 26.34 52.24 28.04
CA ILE A 150 26.57 53.64 27.63
C ILE A 150 26.86 53.69 26.10
N GLY A 151 26.31 54.69 25.40
CA GLY A 151 26.98 55.36 24.28
C GLY A 151 26.72 54.88 22.83
N ARG A 152 25.84 55.59 22.10
CA ARG A 152 26.03 55.91 20.66
C ARG A 152 26.59 57.35 20.57
N PRO A 153 27.09 57.88 19.43
CA PRO A 153 27.21 57.31 18.06
C PRO A 153 28.59 57.60 17.40
N ARG A 154 28.82 57.07 16.19
CA ARG A 154 29.21 57.88 15.01
C ARG A 154 29.26 57.02 13.74
N SER A 155 28.58 57.51 12.71
CA SER A 155 28.84 57.19 11.31
C SER A 155 30.27 57.58 10.94
N LEU A 156 30.95 56.80 10.09
CA LEU A 156 31.73 57.38 9.00
C LEU A 156 31.95 56.33 7.91
N PHE A 157 31.79 56.81 6.68
CA PHE A 157 32.25 56.23 5.43
C PHE A 157 33.71 55.73 5.48
N GLU A 158 34.04 54.88 4.50
CA GLU A 158 35.33 54.70 3.81
C GLU A 158 36.25 53.47 4.07
N LEU A 159 36.65 52.91 2.91
CA LEU A 159 37.87 52.15 2.56
C LEU A 159 37.92 50.63 2.81
N ARG A 160 37.61 49.84 1.78
CA ARG A 160 38.64 49.37 0.82
C ARG A 160 38.03 48.80 -0.46
#